data_AF-A0A444R399-F1
#
_entry.id   AF-A0A444R399-F1
#
_cell.length_a   1.000
_cell.length_b   1.000
_cell.length_c   1.000
_cell.angle_alpha   90.00
_cell.angle_beta   90.00
_cell.angle_gamma   90.00
#
_symmetry.space_group_name_H-M   'P 1'
#
loop_
_entity.id
_entity.type
_entity.pdbx_description
1 polymer ?
#
loop_
_entity_poly.entity_id
_entity_poly.type
_entity_poly.pdbx_seq_one_letter_code
_entity_poly.pdbx_strand_id
1 'polypeptide(L)'
;MPLVNGRILLDRIQEKRVLAGAFNTTNLETTISILNAIERSGLPNFIQIAPTNAQLSGYDYIYEIVKRHADKMDVPVSLHLDHGKTQEDVKQAVRAGFTSVMIDGAAFSFE
;
A
#
# COMPACT_ATOMS: atom_id res chain seq x y z
N MET A 1 15.06 5.45 -0.37
CA MET A 1 14.04 4.37 -0.38
C MET A 1 12.88 4.79 0.50
N PRO A 2 11.86 5.44 -0.08
CA PRO A 2 10.70 5.92 0.66
C PRO A 2 9.61 4.86 0.87
N LEU A 3 9.73 3.66 0.28
CA LEU A 3 8.87 2.55 0.65
C LEU A 3 9.23 2.10 2.08
N VAL A 4 8.33 2.35 3.02
CA VAL A 4 8.56 2.11 4.46
C VAL A 4 7.53 1.16 5.02
N ASN A 5 7.86 0.57 6.17
CA ASN A 5 6.92 -0.20 6.98
C ASN A 5 5.70 0.67 7.34
N GLY A 6 4.49 0.11 7.25
CA GLY A 6 3.25 0.83 7.53
C GLY A 6 3.18 1.42 8.95
N ARG A 7 3.80 0.78 9.95
CA ARG A 7 3.88 1.33 11.30
C ARG A 7 4.71 2.61 11.36
N ILE A 8 5.88 2.61 10.72
CA ILE A 8 6.75 3.80 10.61
C ILE A 8 6.00 4.93 9.89
N LEU A 9 5.22 4.59 8.85
CA LEU A 9 4.40 5.59 8.16
C LEU A 9 3.34 6.20 9.10
N LEU A 10 2.63 5.38 9.88
CA LEU A 10 1.64 5.85 10.87
C LEU A 10 2.27 6.75 11.94
N ASP A 11 3.43 6.37 12.47
CA ASP A 11 4.13 7.18 13.47
C ASP A 11 4.47 8.58 12.89
N ARG A 12 4.95 8.64 11.64
CA ARG A 12 5.21 9.92 10.93
C ARG A 12 3.95 10.75 10.70
N ILE A 13 2.82 10.11 10.38
CA ILE A 13 1.53 10.78 10.19
C ILE A 13 1.10 11.44 11.51
N GLN A 14 1.20 10.71 12.62
CA GLN A 14 0.84 11.18 13.96
C GLN A 14 1.76 12.31 14.43
N GLU A 15 3.08 12.17 14.27
CA GLU A 15 4.07 13.19 14.63
C GLU A 15 3.83 14.51 13.89
N LYS A 16 3.54 14.43 12.58
CA LYS A 16 3.22 15.60 11.76
C LYS A 16 1.83 16.16 12.02
N ARG A 17 0.96 15.44 12.74
CA ARG A 17 -0.45 15.79 12.99
C ARG A 17 -1.23 16.06 11.71
N VAL A 18 -1.06 15.18 10.73
CA VAL A 18 -1.74 15.25 9.43
C VAL A 18 -2.64 14.04 9.23
N LEU A 19 -3.50 14.11 8.21
CA LEU A 19 -4.24 12.95 7.71
C LEU A 19 -3.53 12.36 6.50
N ALA A 20 -3.45 11.04 6.46
CA ALA A 20 -3.00 10.30 5.29
C ALA A 20 -4.19 9.74 4.52
N GLY A 21 -4.12 9.81 3.21
CA GLY A 21 -4.95 9.01 2.32
C GLY A 21 -4.39 7.59 2.17
N ALA A 22 -5.30 6.68 1.86
CA ALA A 22 -4.99 5.34 1.38
C ALA A 22 -5.68 5.15 0.03
N PHE A 23 -4.90 5.15 -1.05
CA PHE A 23 -5.44 5.21 -2.40
C PHE A 23 -5.31 3.86 -3.09
N ASN A 24 -6.43 3.28 -3.54
CA ASN A 24 -6.41 2.02 -4.26
C ASN A 24 -5.82 2.19 -5.67
N THR A 25 -4.95 1.26 -6.07
CA THR A 25 -4.41 1.14 -7.42
C THR A 25 -4.85 -0.15 -8.10
N THR A 26 -4.73 -0.22 -9.42
CA THR A 26 -5.11 -1.40 -10.21
C THR A 26 -4.23 -1.66 -11.45
N ASN A 27 -3.43 -0.69 -11.88
CA ASN A 27 -2.57 -0.80 -13.08
C ASN A 27 -1.39 0.18 -12.99
N LEU A 28 -0.56 0.23 -14.04
CA LEU A 28 0.62 1.07 -14.11
C LEU A 28 0.27 2.57 -14.04
N GLU A 29 -0.66 3.02 -14.87
CA GLU A 29 -1.03 4.43 -15.04
C GLU A 29 -1.61 5.00 -13.75
N THR A 30 -2.51 4.26 -13.09
CA THR A 30 -3.11 4.64 -11.81
C THR A 30 -2.05 4.65 -10.71
N THR A 31 -1.18 3.63 -10.64
CA THR A 31 -0.12 3.55 -9.63
C THR A 31 0.81 4.76 -9.71
N ILE A 32 1.33 5.06 -10.91
CA ILE A 32 2.23 6.19 -11.13
C ILE A 32 1.52 7.51 -10.83
N SER A 33 0.26 7.65 -11.24
CA SER A 33 -0.52 8.87 -11.00
C SER A 33 -0.72 9.15 -9.51
N ILE A 34 -1.06 8.12 -8.73
CA ILE A 34 -1.21 8.21 -7.27
C ILE A 34 0.12 8.59 -6.63
N LEU A 35 1.21 7.89 -6.96
CA LEU A 35 2.52 8.16 -6.36
C LEU A 35 3.02 9.57 -6.68
N ASN A 36 2.82 10.05 -7.92
CA ASN A 36 3.13 11.43 -8.28
C ASN A 36 2.29 12.45 -7.49
N ALA A 37 1.01 12.15 -7.22
CA ALA A 37 0.16 13.02 -6.41
C ALA A 37 0.62 13.04 -4.94
N ILE A 38 1.00 11.88 -4.40
CA ILE A 38 1.58 11.77 -3.05
C ILE A 38 2.87 12.59 -2.95
N GLU A 39 3.79 12.44 -3.92
CA GLU A 39 5.04 13.20 -3.94
C GLU A 39 4.79 14.72 -3.92
N ARG A 40 3.90 15.20 -4.81
CA ARG A 40 3.53 16.62 -4.86
C ARG A 40 2.87 17.12 -3.58
N SER A 41 2.16 16.27 -2.84
CA SER A 41 1.52 16.66 -1.59
C SER A 41 2.52 16.89 -0.45
N GLY A 42 3.70 16.27 -0.51
CA GLY A 42 4.68 16.29 0.60
C GLY A 42 4.24 15.51 1.85
N LEU A 43 3.10 14.82 1.79
CA LEU A 43 2.49 14.12 2.92
C LEU A 43 2.69 12.60 2.86
N PRO A 44 2.99 11.94 3.99
CA PRO A 44 3.02 10.48 4.06
C PRO A 44 1.64 9.90 3.72
N ASN A 45 1.59 8.95 2.78
CA ASN A 45 0.35 8.33 2.34
C ASN A 45 0.52 6.83 2.07
N PHE A 46 -0.58 6.09 2.14
CA PHE A 46 -0.65 4.70 1.71
C PHE A 46 -1.05 4.62 0.24
N ILE A 47 -0.47 3.66 -0.47
CA ILE A 47 -1.02 3.13 -1.72
C ILE A 47 -1.41 1.68 -1.46
N GLN A 48 -2.57 1.27 -1.97
CA GLN A 48 -3.13 -0.02 -1.59
C GLN A 48 -3.77 -0.75 -2.76
N ILE A 49 -3.94 -2.05 -2.63
CA ILE A 49 -4.69 -2.86 -3.60
C ILE A 49 -5.46 -3.96 -2.88
N ALA A 50 -6.68 -4.22 -3.34
CA ALA A 50 -7.51 -5.30 -2.85
C ALA A 50 -7.30 -6.59 -3.65
N PRO A 51 -7.52 -7.79 -3.07
CA PRO A 51 -7.41 -9.06 -3.78
C PRO A 51 -8.21 -9.11 -5.09
N THR A 52 -9.39 -8.48 -5.14
CA THR A 52 -10.24 -8.37 -6.33
C THR A 52 -9.58 -7.62 -7.48
N ASN A 53 -8.75 -6.63 -7.19
CA ASN A 53 -8.01 -5.84 -8.19
C ASN A 53 -6.67 -6.48 -8.57
N ALA A 54 -6.12 -7.35 -7.72
CA ALA A 54 -4.85 -8.02 -7.95
C ALA A 54 -4.97 -9.33 -8.76
N GLN A 55 -6.19 -9.77 -9.12
CA GLN A 55 -6.40 -11.07 -9.79
C GLN A 55 -5.62 -11.22 -11.11
N LEU A 56 -5.52 -10.14 -11.88
CA LEU A 56 -4.80 -10.15 -13.16
C LEU A 56 -3.31 -9.86 -12.99
N SER A 57 -2.96 -8.80 -12.27
CA SER A 57 -1.57 -8.38 -12.11
C SER A 57 -0.78 -9.26 -11.16
N GLY A 58 -1.43 -9.94 -10.23
CA GLY A 58 -0.76 -10.44 -9.03
C GLY A 58 -0.29 -9.31 -8.11
N TYR A 59 0.22 -9.67 -6.94
CA TYR A 59 0.78 -8.73 -5.97
C TYR A 59 2.22 -8.30 -6.32
N ASP A 60 3.00 -9.18 -6.96
CA ASP A 60 4.40 -8.95 -7.34
C ASP A 60 4.55 -7.84 -8.39
N TYR A 61 3.74 -7.83 -9.45
CA TYR A 61 3.79 -6.74 -10.43
C TYR A 61 3.43 -5.39 -9.79
N ILE A 62 2.43 -5.35 -8.91
CA ILE A 62 2.05 -4.11 -8.21
C ILE A 62 3.19 -3.65 -7.31
N TYR A 63 3.81 -4.56 -6.57
CA TYR A 63 4.98 -4.26 -5.77
C TYR A 63 6.11 -3.67 -6.62
N GLU A 64 6.46 -4.28 -7.75
CA GLU A 64 7.56 -3.82 -8.61
C GLU A 64 7.29 -2.43 -9.20
N ILE A 65 6.06 -2.16 -9.63
CA ILE A 65 5.69 -0.82 -10.12
C ILE A 65 5.83 0.21 -9.00
N VAL A 66 5.29 -0.08 -7.81
CA VAL A 66 5.33 0.82 -6.66
C VAL A 66 6.77 1.05 -6.21
N LYS A 67 7.55 -0.03 -6.01
CA LYS A 67 8.95 0.03 -5.58
C LYS A 67 9.79 0.86 -6.54
N ARG A 68 9.71 0.57 -7.85
CA ARG A 68 10.50 1.25 -8.88
C ARG A 68 10.24 2.75 -8.94
N HIS A 69 8.98 3.17 -8.76
CA HIS A 69 8.62 4.59 -8.76
C HIS A 69 8.95 5.26 -7.43
N ALA A 70 8.63 4.58 -6.32
CA ALA A 70 8.94 5.03 -4.96
C ALA A 70 10.45 5.25 -4.79
N ASP A 71 11.34 4.44 -5.34
CA ASP A 71 12.81 4.64 -5.18
C ASP A 71 13.34 6.01 -5.65
N LYS A 72 12.53 6.78 -6.39
CA LYS A 72 12.84 8.14 -6.88
C LYS A 72 12.11 9.26 -6.11
N MET A 73 11.30 8.91 -5.12
CA MET A 73 10.51 9.85 -4.32
C MET A 73 11.24 10.24 -3.02
N ASP A 74 10.93 11.41 -2.49
CA ASP A 74 11.37 11.85 -1.17
C ASP A 74 10.30 11.60 -0.09
N VAL A 75 9.02 11.61 -0.48
CA VAL A 75 7.89 11.40 0.43
C VAL A 75 7.72 9.92 0.75
N PRO A 76 7.69 9.52 2.05
CA PRO A 76 7.52 8.12 2.42
C PRO A 76 6.13 7.60 2.05
N VAL A 77 6.09 6.36 1.56
CA VAL A 77 4.87 5.63 1.22
C VAL A 77 4.91 4.21 1.78
N SER A 78 3.75 3.63 2.03
CA SER A 78 3.59 2.22 2.38
C SER A 78 2.67 1.55 1.37
N LEU A 79 3.06 0.37 0.89
CA LEU A 79 2.20 -0.46 0.05
C LEU A 79 1.38 -1.38 0.96
N HIS A 80 0.05 -1.28 0.85
CA HIS A 80 -0.90 -1.95 1.73
C HIS A 80 -1.78 -2.97 0.97
N LEU A 81 -1.93 -4.17 1.55
CA LEU A 81 -2.96 -5.11 1.12
C LEU A 81 -4.29 -4.69 1.76
N ASP A 82 -5.21 -4.22 0.93
CA ASP A 82 -6.53 -3.76 1.35
C ASP A 82 -7.51 -4.94 1.41
N HIS A 83 -8.25 -5.08 2.51
CA HIS A 83 -9.27 -6.12 2.69
C HIS A 83 -8.83 -7.55 2.30
N GLY A 84 -7.63 -8.00 2.72
CA GLY A 84 -7.20 -9.38 2.53
C GLY A 84 -8.20 -10.37 3.13
N LYS A 85 -8.77 -11.27 2.32
CA LYS A 85 -9.85 -12.17 2.75
C LYS A 85 -9.36 -13.52 3.27
N THR A 86 -8.17 -13.93 2.83
CA THR A 86 -7.59 -15.22 3.19
C THR A 86 -6.19 -15.07 3.75
N GLN A 87 -5.74 -16.06 4.52
CA GLN A 87 -4.34 -16.13 4.95
C GLN A 87 -3.40 -16.20 3.73
N GLU A 88 -3.85 -16.77 2.62
CA GLU A 88 -3.06 -16.89 1.41
C GLU A 88 -2.85 -15.54 0.73
N ASP A 89 -3.87 -14.66 0.68
CA ASP A 89 -3.71 -13.28 0.21
C ASP A 89 -2.61 -12.54 0.99
N VAL A 90 -2.66 -12.64 2.32
CA VAL A 90 -1.66 -12.03 3.20
C VAL A 90 -0.26 -12.60 2.92
N LYS A 91 -0.14 -13.93 2.82
CA LYS A 91 1.14 -14.58 2.52
C LYS A 91 1.71 -14.12 1.18
N GLN A 92 0.89 -14.05 0.14
CA GLN A 92 1.36 -13.64 -1.19
C GLN A 92 1.76 -12.17 -1.22
N ALA A 93 0.98 -11.27 -0.60
CA ALA A 93 1.32 -9.86 -0.49
C ALA A 93 2.64 -9.64 0.28
N VAL A 94 2.82 -10.31 1.42
CA VAL A 94 4.06 -10.23 2.21
C VAL A 94 5.25 -10.78 1.41
N ARG A 95 5.10 -11.91 0.71
CA ARG A 95 6.17 -12.46 -0.15
C ARG A 95 6.51 -11.54 -1.31
N ALA A 96 5.53 -10.86 -1.89
CA ALA A 96 5.75 -9.87 -2.93
C ALA A 96 6.53 -8.65 -2.41
N GLY A 97 6.48 -8.37 -1.11
CA GLY A 97 7.21 -7.26 -0.48
C GLY A 97 6.33 -6.12 0.00
N PHE A 98 5.02 -6.35 0.15
CA PHE A 98 4.10 -5.37 0.74
C PHE A 98 4.56 -5.01 2.15
N THR A 99 4.46 -3.74 2.50
CA THR A 99 4.97 -3.20 3.77
C THR A 99 3.89 -2.98 4.82
N SER A 100 2.63 -3.26 4.47
CA SER A 100 1.47 -3.23 5.34
C SER A 100 0.39 -4.18 4.80
N VAL A 101 -0.43 -4.75 5.69
CA VAL A 101 -1.53 -5.65 5.31
C VAL A 101 -2.73 -5.43 6.23
N MET A 102 -3.93 -5.57 5.68
CA MET A 102 -5.19 -5.72 6.42
C MET A 102 -5.75 -7.11 6.14
N ILE A 103 -5.93 -7.89 7.21
CA ILE A 103 -6.78 -9.10 7.18
C ILE A 103 -8.20 -8.67 7.58
N ASP A 104 -9.15 -8.89 6.67
CA ASP A 104 -10.54 -8.49 6.88
C ASP A 104 -11.41 -9.69 7.25
N GLY A 105 -11.49 -9.93 8.55
CA GLY A 105 -12.35 -10.93 9.17
C GLY A 105 -13.72 -10.39 9.58
N ALA A 106 -14.14 -9.21 9.13
CA ALA A 106 -15.36 -8.55 9.64
C ALA A 106 -16.66 -9.31 9.36
N ALA A 107 -16.63 -10.28 8.45
CA ALA A 107 -17.77 -11.17 8.18
C ALA A 107 -17.87 -12.36 9.15
N PHE A 108 -16.82 -12.64 9.94
CA PHE A 108 -16.82 -13.71 10.92
C PHE A 108 -17.40 -13.25 12.26
N SER A 109 -17.65 -14.21 13.15
CA SER A 109 -17.87 -13.90 14.56
C SER A 109 -16.69 -13.14 15.14
N PHE A 110 -16.93 -12.49 16.29
CA PHE A 110 -15.87 -11.79 17.00
C PHE A 110 -14.72 -12.73 17.42
N GLU A 111 -15.06 -13.95 17.83
CA GLU A 111 -14.14 -15.08 18.02
C GLU A 111 -13.77 -15.72 16.68
#